data_AF-A0A967D1Z4-F1
#
_entry.id   AF-A0A967D1Z4-F1
#
_cell.length_a   1.000
_cell.length_b   1.000
_cell.length_c   1.000
_cell.angle_alpha   90.00
_cell.angle_beta   90.00
_cell.angle_gamma   90.00
#
_symmetry.space_group_name_H-M   'P 1'
#
loop_
_entity.id
_entity.type
_entity.pdbx_description
1 polymer ?
#
loop_
_entity_poly.entity_id
_entity_poly.type
_entity_poly.pdbx_seq_one_letter_code
_entity_poly.pdbx_strand_id
1 'polypeptide(L)' 'LQGPNLPALAAMIEASPHPVVASGGIAGADDLRAVAATGAAGCIVGRALYDGGLTLAAAINAAGEAD' A
#
# COMPACT_ATOMS: atom_id res chain seq x y z
N LEU A 1 -4.70 -12.01 -6.60
CA LEU A 1 -4.46 -10.59 -7.01
C LEU A 1 -3.11 -10.53 -7.72
N GLN A 2 -2.88 -9.57 -8.60
CA GLN A 2 -1.59 -9.40 -9.32
C GLN A 2 -0.63 -8.41 -8.63
N GLY A 3 -0.99 -7.91 -7.45
CA GLY A 3 -0.24 -6.86 -6.75
C GLY A 3 -0.69 -5.44 -7.12
N PRO A 4 -0.18 -4.40 -6.42
CA PRO A 4 -0.39 -3.00 -6.74
C PRO A 4 0.41 -2.56 -7.99
N ASN A 5 -0.12 -1.58 -8.74
CA ASN A 5 0.57 -1.01 -9.90
C ASN A 5 1.56 0.08 -9.45
N LEU A 6 2.75 -0.33 -9.01
CA LEU A 6 3.77 0.58 -8.46
C LEU A 6 4.24 1.64 -9.46
N PRO A 7 4.51 1.33 -10.75
CA PRO A 7 4.92 2.37 -11.71
C PRO A 7 3.87 3.47 -11.88
N ALA A 8 2.59 3.11 -11.98
CA ALA A 8 1.52 4.09 -12.11
C ALA A 8 1.34 4.92 -10.83
N LEU A 9 1.45 4.28 -9.66
CA LEU A 9 1.37 4.96 -8.36
C LEU A 9 2.50 5.99 -8.20
N ALA A 10 3.74 5.61 -8.52
CA ALA A 10 4.88 6.52 -8.47
C ALA A 10 4.72 7.71 -9.42
N ALA A 11 4.25 7.48 -10.66
CA ALA A 11 3.98 8.55 -11.61
C ALA A 11 2.88 9.51 -11.11
N MET A 12 1.84 8.99 -10.45
CA MET A 12 0.79 9.81 -9.83
C MET A 12 1.31 10.65 -8.66
N ILE A 13 2.17 10.09 -7.81
CA ILE A 13 2.80 10.80 -6.69
C ILE A 13 3.65 11.96 -7.22
N GLU A 14 4.47 11.71 -8.25
CA GLU A 14 5.32 12.75 -8.85
C GLU A 14 4.51 13.89 -9.49
N ALA A 15 3.38 13.57 -10.13
CA ALA A 15 2.57 14.53 -10.85
C ALA A 15 1.58 15.31 -9.96
N SER A 16 1.30 14.84 -8.73
CA SER A 16 0.26 15.39 -7.87
C SER A 16 0.85 16.34 -6.82
N PRO A 17 0.33 17.56 -6.66
CA PRO A 17 0.67 18.42 -5.53
C PRO A 17 -0.03 17.97 -4.23
N HIS A 18 -0.91 16.98 -4.29
CA HIS A 18 -1.68 16.46 -3.16
C HIS A 18 -1.21 15.06 -2.76
N PRO A 19 -1.31 14.69 -1.47
CA PRO A 19 -1.02 13.34 -1.00
C PRO A 19 -1.81 12.27 -1.76
N VAL A 20 -1.11 11.25 -2.24
CA VAL A 20 -1.73 10.13 -2.99
C VAL A 20 -1.84 8.90 -2.09
N VAL A 21 -3.02 8.30 -2.06
CA VAL A 21 -3.31 7.06 -1.32
C VAL A 21 -3.47 5.90 -2.30
N ALA A 22 -2.74 4.80 -2.07
CA ALA A 22 -2.88 3.58 -2.86
C ALA A 22 -4.18 2.84 -2.46
N SER A 23 -5.10 2.59 -3.39
CA SER A 23 -6.43 2.05 -3.05
C SER A 23 -6.61 0.54 -3.29
N GLY A 24 -5.63 -0.18 -3.85
CA GLY A 24 -5.85 -1.59 -4.18
C GLY A 24 -4.63 -2.36 -4.65
N GLY A 25 -4.83 -3.67 -4.80
CA GLY A 25 -3.80 -4.62 -5.24
C GLY A 25 -3.05 -5.32 -4.10
N ILE A 26 -3.29 -4.94 -2.84
CA ILE A 26 -2.62 -5.55 -1.67
C ILE A 26 -3.12 -6.99 -1.46
N ALA A 27 -2.21 -7.94 -1.59
CA ALA A 27 -2.40 -9.34 -1.25
C ALA A 27 -1.67 -9.73 0.04
N GLY A 28 -0.60 -9.01 0.41
CA GLY A 28 0.16 -9.29 1.63
C GLY A 28 1.11 -8.18 2.06
N ALA A 29 1.96 -8.48 3.04
CA ALA A 29 2.89 -7.53 3.65
C ALA A 29 3.94 -6.99 2.66
N ASP A 30 4.37 -7.80 1.70
CA ASP A 30 5.36 -7.35 0.69
C ASP A 30 4.80 -6.26 -0.22
N ASP A 31 3.52 -6.38 -0.61
CA ASP A 31 2.84 -5.34 -1.38
C ASP A 31 2.75 -4.02 -0.59
N LEU A 32 2.51 -4.10 0.73
CA LEU A 32 2.48 -2.92 1.59
C LEU A 32 3.84 -2.23 1.68
N ARG A 33 4.92 -2.99 1.89
CA ARG A 33 6.28 -2.43 1.90
C ARG A 33 6.62 -1.79 0.56
N ALA A 34 6.24 -2.42 -0.53
CA ALA A 34 6.48 -1.89 -1.87
C ALA A 34 5.70 -0.60 -2.12
N VAL A 35 4.44 -0.52 -1.66
CA VAL A 35 3.65 0.72 -1.71
C VAL A 35 4.24 1.81 -0.82
N ALA A 36 4.64 1.49 0.41
CA ALA A 36 5.27 2.46 1.32
C ALA A 36 6.54 3.07 0.70
N ALA A 37 7.36 2.24 0.04
CA ALA A 37 8.56 2.68 -0.66
C ALA A 37 8.31 3.63 -1.85
N THR A 38 7.07 3.73 -2.37
CA THR A 38 6.73 4.70 -3.43
C THR A 38 6.57 6.14 -2.92
N GLY A 39 6.49 6.35 -1.60
CA GLY A 39 6.13 7.65 -1.02
C GLY A 39 4.63 7.93 -0.99
N ALA A 40 3.79 6.91 -1.19
CA ALA A 40 2.35 7.03 -1.01
C ALA A 40 2.04 7.47 0.42
N ALA A 41 1.12 8.41 0.58
CA ALA A 41 0.72 8.93 1.89
C ALA A 41 -0.08 7.93 2.73
N GLY A 42 -0.55 6.85 2.10
CA GLY A 42 -1.25 5.77 2.76
C GLY A 42 -1.70 4.70 1.79
N CYS A 43 -2.28 3.64 2.35
CA CYS A 43 -2.81 2.52 1.59
C CYS A 43 -4.14 2.03 2.17
N ILE A 44 -5.08 1.67 1.30
CA ILE A 44 -6.34 1.03 1.66
C ILE A 44 -6.19 -0.49 1.46
N VAL A 45 -6.36 -1.25 2.54
CA VAL A 45 -6.34 -2.70 2.53
C VAL A 45 -7.74 -3.23 2.78
N GLY A 46 -8.28 -4.00 1.83
CA GLY A 46 -9.60 -4.61 1.92
C GLY A 46 -9.52 -6.12 2.08
N ARG A 47 -9.86 -6.85 1.01
CA ARG A 47 -10.00 -8.32 0.98
C ARG A 47 -8.88 -9.12 1.67
N ALA A 48 -7.62 -8.67 1.58
CA ALA A 48 -6.52 -9.37 2.24
C ALA A 48 -6.69 -9.48 3.76
N LEU A 49 -7.33 -8.49 4.41
CA LEU A 49 -7.67 -8.54 5.82
C LEU A 49 -8.88 -9.47 6.09
N TYR A 50 -9.89 -9.44 5.21
CA TYR A 50 -11.12 -10.22 5.40
C TYR A 50 -10.92 -11.73 5.19
N ASP A 51 -10.10 -12.11 4.20
CA ASP A 51 -9.87 -13.51 3.85
C ASP A 51 -8.69 -14.12 4.62
N GLY A 52 -8.10 -13.36 5.56
CA GLY A 52 -6.98 -13.82 6.41
C GLY A 52 -5.61 -13.88 5.72
N GLY A 53 -5.49 -13.42 4.47
CA GLY A 53 -4.21 -13.34 3.75
C GLY A 53 -3.22 -12.35 4.36
N LEU A 54 -3.70 -11.41 5.18
CA LEU A 54 -2.91 -10.46 5.94
C LEU A 54 -3.61 -10.17 7.27
N THR A 55 -2.85 -10.17 8.37
CA THR A 55 -3.39 -9.72 9.67
C THR A 55 -3.20 -8.22 9.83
N LEU A 56 -4.07 -7.56 10.60
CA LEU A 56 -3.94 -6.13 10.89
C LEU A 56 -2.55 -5.80 11.51
N ALA A 57 -2.08 -6.63 12.44
CA ALA A 57 -0.76 -6.44 13.05
C ALA A 57 0.38 -6.54 12.01
N ALA A 58 0.32 -7.52 11.10
CA ALA A 58 1.30 -7.63 10.02
C ALA A 58 1.22 -6.45 9.05
N ALA A 59 0.02 -5.93 8.78
CA ALA A 59 -0.19 -4.76 7.94
C ALA A 59 0.45 -3.50 8.54
N ILE A 60 0.21 -3.23 9.83
CA ILE A 60 0.79 -2.09 10.56
C ILE A 60 2.31 -2.19 10.57
N ASN A 61 2.87 -3.36 10.91
CA ASN A 61 4.32 -3.57 10.91
C ASN A 61 4.94 -3.41 9.53
N ALA A 62 4.22 -3.78 8.46
CA ALA A 62 4.69 -3.63 7.09
C ALA A 62 4.62 -2.18 6.57
N ALA A 63 3.65 -1.40 7.05
CA ALA A 63 3.50 0.01 6.71
C ALA A 63 4.58 0.90 7.36
N GLY A 64 5.15 0.46 8.50
CA GLY A 64 6.12 1.23 9.27
C GLY A 64 5.46 2.23 10.23
N GLU A 65 6.28 2.92 11.02
CA GLU A 65 5.82 4.03 11.85
C GLU A 65 5.78 5.31 11.00
N ALA A 66 4.80 6.18 11.27
CA ALA A 66 4.79 7.53 10.71
C ALA A 66 5.68 8.41 11.60
N ASP A 67 6.80 8.89 11.04
CA ASP A 67 7.67 9.89 11.68
C ASP A 67 6.96 11.26 11.81
#